data_AF-A0A2E6SWE1-F1
#
_entry.id   AF-A0A2E6SWE1-F1
#
_cell.length_a   1.000
_cell.length_b   1.000
_cell.length_c   1.000
_cell.angle_alpha   90.00
_cell.angle_beta   90.00
_cell.angle_gamma   90.00
#
_symmetry.space_group_name_H-M   'P 1'
#
loop_
_entity.id
_entity.type
_entity.pdbx_description
1 polymer ?
#
loop_
_entity_poly.entity_id
_entity_poly.type
_entity_poly.pdbx_seq_one_letter_code
_entity_poly.pdbx_strand_id
1 'polypeptide(L)'
;MMNEKPLILVINDDGITAPGIQALISYVKDLGELIVVAPDKAQSGMGHAITINSTLRLTKYENNFGVTAYSCSGTPVDCVKFGTKVVAAGRTVDLVISGINHGTNSSINVIYSGTMSAAVEGAVEQIPSIGFSLDNHALDADFSACRNVVRSIITEALNKLGADGYALNVNIPNVPEEELKGIKVCRQAKAYWNETFEERKDPYGGSYYWLAGEFIYKDEGEDTDIWALKNNYVSVVPTKFDLTEYDAIHELKQWDEFN
;
A
#
# COMPACT_ATOMS: atom_id res chain seq x y z
N MET A 1 31.37 -13.48 4.60
CA MET A 1 30.58 -13.12 3.41
C MET A 1 30.46 -11.61 3.44
N MET A 2 30.79 -10.90 2.35
CA MET A 2 30.56 -9.46 2.32
C MET A 2 29.06 -9.24 2.51
N ASN A 3 28.66 -8.46 3.52
CA ASN A 3 27.27 -8.09 3.70
C ASN A 3 26.86 -7.25 2.49
N GLU A 4 26.25 -7.88 1.49
CA GLU A 4 25.59 -7.15 0.42
C GLU A 4 24.54 -6.24 1.05
N LYS A 5 24.44 -5.01 0.52
CA LYS A 5 23.40 -4.09 0.97
C LYS A 5 22.03 -4.71 0.69
N PRO A 6 21.04 -4.56 1.59
CA PRO A 6 19.72 -5.09 1.37
C PRO A 6 19.11 -4.47 0.10
N LEU A 7 18.46 -5.29 -0.71
CA LEU A 7 17.76 -4.88 -1.91
C LEU A 7 16.30 -4.57 -1.58
N ILE A 8 15.89 -3.32 -1.79
CA ILE A 8 14.55 -2.83 -1.49
C ILE A 8 13.84 -2.52 -2.80
N LEU A 9 12.69 -3.16 -3.03
CA LEU A 9 11.82 -2.90 -4.17
C LEU A 9 10.81 -1.81 -3.79
N VAL A 10 10.79 -0.71 -4.54
CA VAL A 10 9.93 0.46 -4.30
C VAL A 10 8.86 0.54 -5.38
N ILE A 11 7.60 0.65 -4.95
CA ILE A 11 6.41 0.65 -5.81
C ILE A 11 5.44 1.75 -5.34
N ASN A 12 4.46 2.11 -6.15
CA ASN A 12 3.25 2.82 -5.72
C ASN A 12 2.10 2.52 -6.69
N ASP A 13 0.95 3.16 -6.47
CA ASP A 13 -0.22 3.15 -7.36
C ASP A 13 -0.53 4.51 -8.01
N ASP A 14 0.05 5.61 -7.52
CA ASP A 14 -0.08 6.94 -8.13
C ASP A 14 0.76 7.12 -9.41
N GLY A 15 1.72 6.21 -9.65
CA GLY A 15 2.60 6.19 -10.81
C GLY A 15 4.00 6.76 -10.54
N ILE A 16 4.92 6.49 -11.48
CA ILE A 16 6.36 6.72 -11.29
C ILE A 16 6.77 8.19 -11.11
N THR A 17 5.93 9.12 -11.56
CA THR A 17 6.18 10.57 -11.44
C THR A 17 5.57 11.19 -10.19
N ALA A 18 4.81 10.43 -9.39
CA ALA A 18 4.09 10.96 -8.24
C ALA A 18 5.05 11.50 -7.14
N PRO A 19 4.70 12.60 -6.45
CA PRO A 19 5.56 13.17 -5.42
C PRO A 19 5.77 12.21 -4.24
N GLY A 20 4.78 11.39 -3.89
CA GLY A 20 4.86 10.43 -2.79
C GLY A 20 5.93 9.35 -2.96
N ILE A 21 6.09 8.77 -4.16
CA ILE A 21 7.16 7.78 -4.42
C ILE A 21 8.53 8.44 -4.47
N GLN A 22 8.62 9.67 -4.99
CA GLN A 22 9.86 10.45 -4.97
C GLN A 22 10.31 10.75 -3.54
N ALA A 23 9.37 11.15 -2.68
CA ALA A 23 9.61 11.36 -1.25
C ALA A 23 10.11 10.06 -0.61
N LEU A 24 9.41 8.94 -0.82
CA LEU A 24 9.79 7.63 -0.30
C LEU A 24 11.23 7.26 -0.68
N ILE A 25 11.57 7.33 -1.98
CA ILE A 25 12.92 7.05 -2.48
C ILE A 25 13.94 7.97 -1.80
N SER A 26 13.66 9.27 -1.72
CA SER A 26 14.58 10.24 -1.12
C SER A 26 14.85 9.97 0.37
N TYR A 27 13.90 9.36 1.07
CA TYR A 27 14.01 9.06 2.49
C TYR A 27 14.78 7.79 2.78
N VAL A 28 14.93 6.87 1.82
CA VAL A 28 15.40 5.50 2.10
C VAL A 28 16.54 5.02 1.20
N LYS A 29 16.95 5.81 0.20
CA LYS A 29 18.02 5.44 -0.75
C LYS A 29 19.39 5.15 -0.12
N ASP A 30 19.63 5.60 1.11
CA ASP A 30 20.83 5.32 1.89
C ASP A 30 20.72 4.04 2.74
N LEU A 31 19.52 3.48 2.93
CA LEU A 31 19.26 2.29 3.76
C LEU A 31 19.57 0.97 3.03
N GLY A 32 19.57 0.97 1.70
CA GLY A 32 19.77 -0.22 0.89
C GLY A 32 20.00 0.12 -0.57
N GLU A 33 20.14 -0.90 -1.41
CA GLU A 33 20.05 -0.74 -2.85
C GLU A 33 18.57 -0.66 -3.25
N LEU A 34 18.18 0.34 -4.05
CA LEU A 34 16.79 0.51 -4.47
C LEU A 34 16.60 0.10 -5.93
N ILE A 35 15.54 -0.67 -6.17
CA ILE A 35 14.93 -0.84 -7.49
C ILE A 35 13.52 -0.25 -7.42
N VAL A 36 13.19 0.63 -8.35
CA VAL A 36 11.86 1.23 -8.45
C VAL A 36 11.13 0.61 -9.63
N VAL A 37 9.92 0.09 -9.41
CA VAL A 37 9.01 -0.31 -10.48
C VAL A 37 7.63 0.25 -10.17
N ALA A 38 7.16 1.17 -10.99
CA ALA A 38 5.90 1.86 -10.75
C ALA A 38 5.06 1.98 -12.03
N PRO A 39 3.72 2.07 -11.90
CA PRO A 39 2.84 2.29 -13.04
C PRO A 39 3.19 3.54 -13.86
N ASP A 40 2.90 3.51 -15.15
CA ASP A 40 3.05 4.65 -16.07
C ASP A 40 1.95 5.72 -15.92
N LYS A 41 0.89 5.41 -15.18
CA LYS A 41 -0.26 6.27 -14.87
C LYS A 41 -0.86 5.90 -13.51
N ALA A 42 -1.66 6.78 -12.94
CA ALA A 42 -2.38 6.48 -11.70
C ALA A 42 -3.32 5.27 -11.87
N GLN A 43 -3.32 4.38 -10.87
CA GLN A 43 -4.07 3.13 -10.81
C GLN A 43 -4.88 3.02 -9.50
N SER A 44 -5.32 4.17 -8.95
CA SER A 44 -6.09 4.23 -7.71
C SER A 44 -7.40 3.44 -7.85
N GLY A 45 -7.76 2.67 -6.81
CA GLY A 45 -9.02 1.90 -6.76
C GLY A 45 -9.00 0.59 -7.56
N MET A 46 -7.86 0.19 -8.12
CA MET A 46 -7.74 -1.08 -8.86
C MET A 46 -7.73 -2.31 -7.95
N GLY A 47 -7.58 -2.14 -6.63
CA GLY A 47 -7.39 -3.23 -5.69
C GLY A 47 -6.24 -4.16 -6.10
N HIS A 48 -6.42 -5.46 -5.88
CA HIS A 48 -5.43 -6.49 -6.17
C HIS A 48 -5.52 -7.03 -7.61
N ALA A 49 -5.82 -6.16 -8.57
CA ALA A 49 -5.92 -6.54 -9.98
C ALA A 49 -4.56 -6.96 -10.56
N ILE A 50 -4.57 -7.90 -11.50
CA ILE A 50 -3.42 -8.32 -12.30
C ILE A 50 -3.76 -8.33 -13.78
N THR A 51 -2.77 -8.11 -14.63
CA THR A 51 -2.96 -8.07 -16.08
C THR A 51 -2.73 -9.44 -16.70
N ILE A 52 -3.80 -10.13 -17.10
CA ILE A 52 -3.74 -11.45 -17.76
C ILE A 52 -4.06 -11.37 -19.26
N ASN A 53 -5.07 -10.56 -19.63
CA ASN A 53 -5.67 -10.59 -20.97
C ASN A 53 -5.10 -9.53 -21.93
N SER A 54 -3.97 -8.91 -21.58
CA SER A 54 -3.28 -7.94 -22.43
C SER A 54 -1.77 -8.01 -22.23
N THR A 55 -1.03 -7.37 -23.13
CA THR A 55 0.44 -7.34 -23.04
C THR A 55 0.89 -6.29 -22.03
N LEU A 56 1.89 -6.66 -21.23
CA LEU A 56 2.56 -5.76 -20.31
C LEU A 56 3.86 -5.23 -20.93
N ARG A 57 4.17 -3.96 -20.65
CA ARG A 57 5.43 -3.31 -21.06
C ARG A 57 6.16 -2.82 -19.82
N LEU A 58 7.47 -3.02 -19.83
CA LEU A 58 8.40 -2.52 -18.83
C LEU A 58 9.44 -1.66 -19.55
N THR A 59 9.53 -0.39 -19.18
CA THR A 59 10.42 0.58 -19.83
C THR A 59 11.35 1.16 -18.79
N LYS A 60 12.66 1.19 -19.07
CA LYS A 60 13.62 1.84 -18.18
C LYS A 60 13.28 3.33 -18.09
N TYR A 61 13.23 3.85 -16.87
CA TYR A 61 12.86 5.23 -16.60
C TYR A 61 14.10 6.03 -16.20
N GLU A 62 14.51 6.95 -17.09
CA GLU A 62 15.58 7.89 -16.81
C GLU A 62 15.10 8.91 -15.76
N ASN A 63 15.79 8.96 -14.63
CA ASN A 63 15.34 9.68 -13.45
C ASN A 63 16.50 10.44 -12.78
N ASN A 64 16.14 11.42 -11.96
CA ASN A 64 17.08 12.20 -11.17
C ASN A 64 17.25 11.68 -9.73
N PHE A 65 16.68 10.51 -9.41
CA PHE A 65 16.72 9.95 -8.06
C PHE A 65 18.06 9.28 -7.75
N GLY A 66 18.80 8.88 -8.79
CA GLY A 66 20.07 8.17 -8.68
C GLY A 66 19.90 6.67 -8.38
N VAL A 67 18.76 6.09 -8.78
CA VAL A 67 18.45 4.66 -8.59
C VAL A 67 17.95 4.03 -9.88
N THR A 68 17.98 2.70 -9.94
CA THR A 68 17.40 1.94 -11.05
C THR A 68 15.88 2.05 -11.00
N ALA A 69 15.25 2.57 -12.05
CA ALA A 69 13.81 2.75 -12.11
C ALA A 69 13.20 2.25 -13.42
N TYR A 70 12.00 1.69 -13.34
CA TYR A 70 11.24 1.22 -14.48
C TYR A 70 9.78 1.66 -14.40
N SER A 71 9.26 2.12 -15.52
CA SER A 71 7.84 2.38 -15.71
C SER A 71 7.15 1.15 -16.28
N CYS A 72 6.03 0.75 -15.68
CA CYS A 72 5.24 -0.42 -16.05
C CYS A 72 3.87 -0.03 -16.58
N SER A 73 3.40 -0.65 -17.66
CA SER A 73 2.05 -0.40 -18.20
C SER A 73 0.92 -1.12 -17.42
N GLY A 74 1.28 -1.87 -16.39
CA GLY A 74 0.37 -2.71 -15.61
C GLY A 74 -0.15 -2.05 -14.34
N THR A 75 -0.65 -2.91 -13.45
CA THR A 75 -1.11 -2.57 -12.10
C THR A 75 0.08 -2.51 -11.12
N PRO A 76 -0.13 -2.02 -9.88
CA PRO A 76 0.88 -2.10 -8.83
C PRO A 76 1.32 -3.54 -8.53
N VAL A 77 0.41 -4.51 -8.62
CA VAL A 77 0.71 -5.95 -8.43
C VAL A 77 1.59 -6.47 -9.57
N ASP A 78 1.31 -6.07 -10.82
CA ASP A 78 2.19 -6.39 -11.96
C ASP A 78 3.60 -5.79 -11.77
N CYS A 79 3.70 -4.60 -11.16
CA CYS A 79 4.98 -3.97 -10.84
C CYS A 79 5.81 -4.81 -9.85
N VAL A 80 5.17 -5.42 -8.83
CA VAL A 80 5.84 -6.35 -7.90
C VAL A 80 6.43 -7.51 -8.68
N LYS A 81 5.63 -8.15 -9.54
CA LYS A 81 6.06 -9.31 -10.34
C LYS A 81 7.20 -8.97 -11.29
N PHE A 82 7.16 -7.82 -11.97
CA PHE A 82 8.29 -7.37 -12.78
C PHE A 82 9.53 -7.08 -11.92
N GLY A 83 9.35 -6.40 -10.80
CA GLY A 83 10.42 -6.09 -9.85
C GLY A 83 11.15 -7.34 -9.39
N THR A 84 10.42 -8.35 -8.91
CA THR A 84 10.99 -9.58 -8.35
C THR A 84 11.47 -10.56 -9.43
N LYS A 85 10.69 -10.78 -10.50
CA LYS A 85 10.97 -11.85 -11.48
C LYS A 85 11.82 -11.42 -12.67
N VAL A 86 11.85 -10.12 -13.01
CA VAL A 86 12.54 -9.62 -14.20
C VAL A 86 13.69 -8.68 -13.83
N VAL A 87 13.43 -7.66 -13.02
CA VAL A 87 14.45 -6.62 -12.73
C VAL A 87 15.46 -7.11 -11.70
N ALA A 88 14.99 -7.71 -10.60
CA ALA A 88 15.83 -8.30 -9.56
C ALA A 88 16.14 -9.79 -9.83
N ALA A 89 15.99 -10.26 -11.08
CA ALA A 89 16.19 -11.66 -11.42
C ALA A 89 17.58 -12.15 -10.98
N GLY A 90 17.60 -13.23 -10.18
CA GLY A 90 18.84 -13.80 -9.63
C GLY A 90 19.34 -13.12 -8.35
N ARG A 91 18.59 -12.18 -7.77
CA ARG A 91 18.86 -11.57 -6.46
C ARG A 91 17.68 -11.73 -5.53
N THR A 92 17.97 -11.81 -4.23
CA THR A 92 16.94 -11.76 -3.19
C THR A 92 16.50 -10.32 -3.01
N VAL A 93 15.19 -10.08 -3.03
CA VAL A 93 14.60 -8.82 -2.59
C VAL A 93 14.34 -8.95 -1.09
N ASP A 94 14.93 -8.08 -0.29
CA ASP A 94 14.88 -8.14 1.17
C ASP A 94 13.65 -7.42 1.74
N LEU A 95 13.09 -6.45 1.00
CA LEU A 95 11.93 -5.68 1.41
C LEU A 95 11.16 -5.13 0.20
N VAL A 96 9.84 -5.20 0.23
CA VAL A 96 8.96 -4.44 -0.68
C VAL A 96 8.36 -3.27 0.09
N ILE A 97 8.48 -2.07 -0.47
CA ILE A 97 7.81 -0.87 0.06
C ILE A 97 6.94 -0.24 -1.02
N SER A 98 5.73 0.16 -0.63
CA SER A 98 4.72 0.74 -1.52
C SER A 98 4.25 2.10 -0.99
N GLY A 99 4.21 3.13 -1.84
CA GLY A 99 3.74 4.48 -1.50
C GLY A 99 4.78 5.58 -1.75
N ILE A 100 4.75 6.72 -1.03
CA ILE A 100 3.74 7.11 -0.04
C ILE A 100 2.47 7.54 -0.77
N ASN A 101 1.33 6.92 -0.46
CA ASN A 101 0.05 7.23 -1.10
C ASN A 101 -0.55 8.55 -0.61
N HIS A 102 -1.29 9.23 -1.49
CA HIS A 102 -2.18 10.34 -1.12
C HIS A 102 -3.50 9.81 -0.56
N GLY A 103 -3.78 10.11 0.70
CA GLY A 103 -4.95 9.61 1.41
C GLY A 103 -4.71 8.27 2.08
N THR A 104 -5.45 8.01 3.16
CA THR A 104 -5.27 6.78 3.95
C THR A 104 -5.87 5.55 3.27
N ASN A 105 -5.24 4.41 3.54
CA ASN A 105 -5.75 3.08 3.19
C ASN A 105 -6.22 2.35 4.46
N SER A 106 -6.85 3.10 5.37
CA SER A 106 -7.34 2.61 6.66
C SER A 106 -8.67 1.88 6.54
N SER A 107 -8.94 0.98 7.48
CA SER A 107 -10.14 0.15 7.50
C SER A 107 -10.34 -0.64 6.20
N ILE A 108 -11.58 -0.79 5.75
CA ILE A 108 -11.97 -1.55 4.57
C ILE A 108 -11.31 -1.02 3.28
N ASN A 109 -10.79 0.22 3.27
CA ASN A 109 -10.11 0.77 2.10
C ASN A 109 -8.87 -0.03 1.70
N VAL A 110 -8.30 -0.82 2.61
CA VAL A 110 -7.18 -1.73 2.34
C VAL A 110 -7.43 -2.66 1.14
N ILE A 111 -8.68 -3.10 0.90
CA ILE A 111 -9.00 -4.05 -0.19
C ILE A 111 -9.07 -3.39 -1.58
N TYR A 112 -9.32 -2.07 -1.61
CA TYR A 112 -9.41 -1.29 -2.85
C TYR A 112 -8.09 -0.57 -3.19
N SER A 113 -7.17 -0.55 -2.24
CA SER A 113 -5.89 0.15 -2.31
C SER A 113 -4.89 -0.54 -3.23
N GLY A 114 -4.41 0.17 -4.25
CA GLY A 114 -3.30 -0.30 -5.07
C GLY A 114 -1.99 -0.33 -4.27
N THR A 115 -1.78 0.66 -3.39
CA THR A 115 -0.63 0.72 -2.48
C THR A 115 -0.52 -0.54 -1.64
N MET A 116 -1.61 -0.92 -0.96
CA MET A 116 -1.63 -2.11 -0.11
C MET A 116 -1.66 -3.40 -0.91
N SER A 117 -2.28 -3.42 -2.09
CA SER A 117 -2.22 -4.60 -2.96
C SER A 117 -0.79 -4.93 -3.38
N ALA A 118 0.04 -3.94 -3.69
CA ALA A 118 1.47 -4.16 -3.97
C ALA A 118 2.23 -4.70 -2.73
N ALA A 119 1.96 -4.17 -1.54
CA ALA A 119 2.60 -4.66 -0.32
C ALA A 119 2.13 -6.09 0.03
N VAL A 120 0.83 -6.36 -0.10
CA VAL A 120 0.26 -7.71 0.11
C VAL A 120 0.82 -8.70 -0.90
N GLU A 121 1.01 -8.31 -2.16
CA GLU A 121 1.64 -9.19 -3.16
C GLU A 121 3.09 -9.54 -2.78
N GLY A 122 3.87 -8.57 -2.27
CA GLY A 122 5.19 -8.85 -1.73
C GLY A 122 5.14 -9.89 -0.59
N ALA A 123 4.18 -9.76 0.31
CA ALA A 123 3.97 -10.73 1.39
C ALA A 123 3.53 -12.11 0.87
N VAL A 124 2.71 -12.17 -0.20
CA VAL A 124 2.36 -13.42 -0.90
C VAL A 124 3.61 -14.09 -1.45
N GLU A 125 4.54 -13.32 -2.02
CA GLU A 125 5.86 -13.80 -2.48
C GLU A 125 6.84 -14.12 -1.33
N GLN A 126 6.38 -14.09 -0.06
CA GLN A 126 7.19 -14.34 1.13
C GLN A 126 8.33 -13.32 1.29
N ILE A 127 8.05 -12.05 0.97
CA ILE A 127 8.97 -10.94 1.16
C ILE A 127 8.38 -9.99 2.22
N PRO A 128 9.16 -9.58 3.24
CA PRO A 128 8.80 -8.48 4.12
C PRO A 128 8.23 -7.29 3.34
N SER A 129 7.05 -6.80 3.71
CA SER A 129 6.34 -5.83 2.86
C SER A 129 5.61 -4.75 3.66
N ILE A 130 5.66 -3.51 3.17
CA ILE A 130 5.09 -2.34 3.87
C ILE A 130 4.41 -1.39 2.86
N GLY A 131 3.17 -1.01 3.12
CA GLY A 131 2.47 0.06 2.44
C GLY A 131 2.45 1.33 3.30
N PHE A 132 2.80 2.47 2.73
CA PHE A 132 2.79 3.77 3.41
C PHE A 132 1.76 4.71 2.77
N SER A 133 0.98 5.38 3.60
CA SER A 133 -0.04 6.34 3.18
C SER A 133 -0.02 7.57 4.09
N LEU A 134 -0.22 8.76 3.54
CA LEU A 134 -0.39 10.00 4.29
C LEU A 134 -1.87 10.39 4.30
N ASP A 135 -2.41 10.83 5.43
CA ASP A 135 -3.80 11.29 5.60
C ASP A 135 -4.04 12.68 4.97
N ASN A 136 -3.66 12.81 3.71
CA ASN A 136 -3.80 14.02 2.92
C ASN A 136 -4.03 13.65 1.44
N HIS A 137 -5.20 14.02 0.93
CA HIS A 137 -5.60 13.77 -0.46
C HIS A 137 -5.14 14.87 -1.44
N ALA A 138 -4.53 15.95 -0.94
CA ALA A 138 -4.10 17.06 -1.79
C ALA A 138 -2.92 16.64 -2.68
N LEU A 139 -2.91 17.11 -3.93
CA LEU A 139 -1.83 16.82 -4.88
C LEU A 139 -0.49 17.46 -4.46
N ASP A 140 -0.56 18.56 -3.72
CA ASP A 140 0.57 19.29 -3.14
C ASP A 140 0.83 18.93 -1.67
N ALA A 141 0.36 17.76 -1.21
CA ALA A 141 0.60 17.27 0.14
C ALA A 141 2.08 17.28 0.51
N ASP A 142 2.38 17.74 1.73
CA ASP A 142 3.74 17.72 2.28
C ASP A 142 4.02 16.39 2.97
N PHE A 143 4.97 15.63 2.43
CA PHE A 143 5.40 14.35 2.97
C PHE A 143 6.52 14.46 4.01
N SER A 144 6.96 15.67 4.37
CA SER A 144 8.10 15.91 5.26
C SER A 144 7.98 15.18 6.61
N ALA A 145 6.79 15.23 7.24
CA ALA A 145 6.49 14.54 8.50
C ALA A 145 6.61 13.01 8.40
N CYS A 146 6.49 12.44 7.19
CA CYS A 146 6.62 11.00 6.98
C CYS A 146 8.07 10.51 7.08
N ARG A 147 9.07 11.39 6.91
CA ARG A 147 10.48 11.01 6.73
C ARG A 147 11.00 10.13 7.85
N ASN A 148 10.85 10.58 9.10
CA ASN A 148 11.42 9.88 10.25
C ASN A 148 10.63 8.61 10.59
N VAL A 149 9.31 8.64 10.40
CA VAL A 149 8.43 7.47 10.55
C VAL A 149 8.82 6.36 9.56
N VAL A 150 8.89 6.69 8.27
CA VAL A 150 9.24 5.76 7.18
C VAL A 150 10.61 5.14 7.43
N ARG A 151 11.62 5.96 7.74
CA ARG A 151 12.98 5.48 8.01
C ARG A 151 13.03 4.55 9.22
N SER A 152 12.36 4.91 10.31
CA SER A 152 12.33 4.09 11.52
C SER A 152 11.70 2.73 11.24
N ILE A 153 10.52 2.71 10.61
CA ILE A 153 9.80 1.47 10.31
C ILE A 153 10.59 0.57 9.34
N ILE A 154 11.17 1.13 8.28
CA ILE A 154 11.96 0.34 7.31
C ILE A 154 13.24 -0.21 7.96
N THR A 155 13.92 0.59 8.78
CA THR A 155 15.12 0.13 9.49
C THR A 155 14.78 -1.03 10.42
N GLU A 156 13.69 -0.94 11.17
CA GLU A 156 13.23 -2.02 12.04
C GLU A 156 12.81 -3.26 11.23
N ALA A 157 12.09 -3.07 10.12
CA ALA A 157 11.65 -4.16 9.27
C ALA A 157 12.81 -4.95 8.66
N LEU A 158 13.84 -4.26 8.13
CA LEU A 158 15.04 -4.89 7.58
C LEU A 158 15.81 -5.73 8.60
N ASN A 159 15.71 -5.39 9.90
CA ASN A 159 16.41 -6.09 10.96
C ASN A 159 15.58 -7.20 11.63
N LYS A 160 14.26 -7.08 11.64
CA LYS A 160 13.38 -7.89 12.52
C LYS A 160 12.24 -8.60 11.80
N LEU A 161 11.80 -8.10 10.65
CA LEU A 161 10.61 -8.64 9.99
C LEU A 161 10.99 -9.87 9.16
N GLY A 162 10.38 -11.00 9.48
CA GLY A 162 10.52 -12.24 8.72
C GLY A 162 9.55 -12.30 7.55
N ALA A 163 9.74 -13.31 6.71
CA ALA A 163 8.79 -13.69 5.67
C ALA A 163 7.60 -14.46 6.27
N ASP A 164 6.78 -13.77 7.06
CA ASP A 164 5.74 -14.39 7.91
C ASP A 164 4.32 -14.27 7.30
N GLY A 165 4.22 -14.01 5.99
CA GLY A 165 2.96 -14.03 5.25
C GLY A 165 1.98 -12.89 5.59
N TYR A 166 2.47 -11.72 5.99
CA TYR A 166 1.67 -10.50 6.15
C TYR A 166 2.44 -9.25 5.69
N ALA A 167 1.69 -8.20 5.36
CA ALA A 167 2.24 -6.87 5.06
C ALA A 167 1.89 -5.89 6.19
N LEU A 168 2.68 -4.84 6.37
CA LEU A 168 2.36 -3.74 7.27
C LEU A 168 1.64 -2.62 6.52
N ASN A 169 0.40 -2.29 6.91
CA ASN A 169 -0.32 -1.11 6.45
C ASN A 169 -0.02 0.06 7.39
N VAL A 170 0.73 1.05 6.91
CA VAL A 170 1.16 2.21 7.68
C VAL A 170 0.44 3.46 7.18
N ASN A 171 -0.32 4.10 8.08
CA ASN A 171 -1.00 5.36 7.79
C ASN A 171 -0.46 6.45 8.72
N ILE A 172 -0.08 7.59 8.14
CA ILE A 172 0.54 8.71 8.82
C ILE A 172 -0.47 9.87 8.85
N PRO A 173 -0.80 10.43 10.03
CA PRO A 173 -1.73 11.55 10.11
C PRO A 173 -1.10 12.82 9.51
N ASN A 174 -1.90 13.68 8.90
CA ASN A 174 -1.45 14.93 8.28
C ASN A 174 -1.29 16.05 9.32
N VAL A 175 -0.30 15.89 10.18
CA VAL A 175 0.10 16.86 11.20
C VAL A 175 1.61 17.08 11.16
N PRO A 176 2.12 18.23 11.64
CA PRO A 176 3.55 18.45 11.80
C PRO A 176 4.22 17.34 12.62
N GLU A 177 5.51 17.10 12.38
CA GLU A 177 6.23 16.01 13.04
C GLU A 177 6.20 16.13 14.57
N GLU A 178 6.29 17.35 15.10
CA GLU A 178 6.23 17.65 16.53
C GLU A 178 4.89 17.32 17.19
N GLU A 179 3.82 17.16 16.41
CA GLU A 179 2.49 16.78 16.89
C GLU A 179 2.23 15.27 16.82
N LEU A 180 3.12 14.51 16.18
CA LEU A 180 3.03 13.06 16.14
C LEU A 180 3.26 12.49 17.55
N LYS A 181 2.26 11.77 18.07
CA LYS A 181 2.33 11.15 19.40
C LYS A 181 3.07 9.80 19.42
N GLY A 182 3.53 9.34 18.26
CA GLY A 182 4.27 8.09 18.08
C GLY A 182 3.55 7.09 17.18
N ILE A 183 4.07 5.86 17.16
CA ILE A 183 3.56 4.74 16.37
C ILE A 183 2.68 3.86 17.25
N LYS A 184 1.50 3.48 16.75
CA LYS A 184 0.57 2.59 17.42
C LYS A 184 0.23 1.40 16.53
N VAL A 185 0.51 0.20 17.03
CA VAL A 185 0.04 -1.03 16.38
C VAL A 185 -1.46 -1.15 16.61
N CYS A 186 -2.20 -1.34 15.52
CA CYS A 186 -3.65 -1.29 15.50
C CYS A 186 -4.24 -2.53 14.82
N ARG A 187 -5.52 -2.80 15.08
CA ARG A 187 -6.35 -3.60 14.18
C ARG A 187 -7.09 -2.69 13.18
N GLN A 188 -7.58 -3.30 12.11
CA GLN A 188 -8.46 -2.62 11.16
C GLN A 188 -9.78 -2.21 11.86
N ALA A 189 -10.20 -0.94 11.75
CA ALA A 189 -11.50 -0.54 12.29
C ALA A 189 -12.65 -1.13 11.46
N LYS A 190 -13.80 -1.37 12.11
CA LYS A 190 -15.05 -1.69 11.44
C LYS A 190 -15.68 -0.43 10.81
N ALA A 191 -15.59 -0.31 9.49
CA ALA A 191 -16.23 0.75 8.72
C ALA A 191 -16.67 0.23 7.34
N TYR A 192 -17.53 0.98 6.67
CA TYR A 192 -18.01 0.68 5.31
C TYR A 192 -18.42 1.96 4.58
N TRP A 193 -18.40 1.92 3.26
CA TRP A 193 -18.98 2.98 2.42
C TRP A 193 -20.49 2.79 2.32
N ASN A 194 -21.26 3.82 2.68
CA ASN A 194 -22.67 3.91 2.32
C ASN A 194 -22.75 4.58 0.94
N GLU A 195 -22.69 3.74 -0.09
CA GLU A 195 -22.54 4.17 -1.49
C GLU A 195 -23.83 4.77 -2.06
N THR A 196 -23.68 5.78 -2.91
CA THR A 196 -24.75 6.38 -3.70
C THR A 196 -24.26 6.62 -5.13
N PHE A 197 -25.20 6.78 -6.08
CA PHE A 197 -24.88 7.12 -7.45
C PHE A 197 -25.48 8.47 -7.80
N GLU A 198 -24.63 9.41 -8.24
CA GLU A 198 -25.10 10.67 -8.80
C GLU A 198 -25.29 10.52 -10.31
N GLU A 199 -26.54 10.52 -10.77
CA GLU A 199 -26.87 10.51 -12.20
C GLU A 199 -26.66 11.89 -12.82
N ARG A 200 -25.98 11.92 -13.97
CA ARG A 200 -25.89 13.08 -14.86
C ARG A 200 -26.18 12.66 -16.30
N LYS A 201 -26.38 13.65 -17.16
CA LYS A 201 -26.63 13.45 -18.60
C LYS A 201 -25.46 13.97 -19.42
N ASP A 202 -25.03 13.19 -20.40
CA ASP A 202 -24.07 13.63 -21.41
C ASP A 202 -24.72 14.61 -22.41
N PRO A 203 -23.93 15.26 -23.29
CA PRO A 203 -24.47 16.19 -24.29
C PRO A 203 -25.46 15.58 -25.29
N TYR A 204 -25.54 14.25 -25.39
CA TYR A 204 -26.45 13.50 -26.26
C TYR A 204 -27.67 12.95 -25.51
N GLY A 205 -27.80 13.25 -24.21
CA GLY A 205 -28.91 12.81 -23.35
C GLY A 205 -28.74 11.42 -22.74
N GLY A 206 -27.58 10.77 -22.92
CA GLY A 206 -27.25 9.50 -22.28
C GLY A 206 -26.98 9.68 -20.78
N SER A 207 -27.45 8.76 -19.95
CA SER A 207 -27.12 8.75 -18.51
C SER A 207 -25.69 8.28 -18.28
N TYR A 208 -24.99 8.95 -17.38
CA TYR A 208 -23.80 8.43 -16.73
C TYR A 208 -23.89 8.68 -15.23
N TYR A 209 -23.15 7.89 -14.45
CA TYR A 209 -23.26 7.87 -12.99
C TYR A 209 -21.88 8.03 -12.37
N TRP A 210 -21.77 8.90 -11.37
CA TRP A 210 -20.61 8.95 -10.49
C TRP A 210 -20.89 8.09 -9.26
N LEU A 211 -19.98 7.17 -8.95
CA LEU A 211 -19.97 6.51 -7.65
C LEU A 211 -19.57 7.53 -6.59
N ALA A 212 -20.43 7.72 -5.61
CA ALA A 212 -20.24 8.57 -4.45
C ALA A 212 -20.58 7.78 -3.18
N GLY A 213 -20.41 8.40 -2.02
CA GLY A 213 -20.79 7.76 -0.77
C GLY A 213 -20.26 8.51 0.44
N GLU A 214 -20.72 8.05 1.60
CA GLU A 214 -20.21 8.49 2.89
C GLU A 214 -19.50 7.33 3.58
N PHE A 215 -18.34 7.59 4.18
CA PHE A 215 -17.61 6.59 4.93
C PHE A 215 -18.14 6.51 6.36
N ILE A 216 -18.79 5.39 6.69
CA ILE A 216 -19.45 5.19 7.98
C ILE A 216 -18.58 4.37 8.91
N TYR A 217 -18.16 4.99 10.01
CA TYR A 217 -17.43 4.36 11.10
C TYR A 217 -18.40 3.67 12.07
N LYS A 218 -18.16 2.39 12.38
CA LYS A 218 -18.98 1.58 13.32
C LYS A 218 -18.16 1.00 14.47
N ASP A 219 -16.97 1.54 14.70
CA ASP A 219 -16.04 1.07 15.71
C ASP A 219 -15.84 2.15 16.77
N GLU A 220 -15.92 1.77 18.04
CA GLU A 220 -15.67 2.63 19.19
C GLU A 220 -14.33 2.30 19.87
N GLY A 221 -13.58 1.33 19.33
CA GLY A 221 -12.31 0.87 19.89
C GLY A 221 -11.17 1.87 19.70
N GLU A 222 -10.38 2.04 20.77
CA GLU A 222 -9.15 2.85 20.78
C GLU A 222 -7.92 2.09 20.26
N ASP A 223 -8.08 0.84 19.86
CA ASP A 223 -7.07 -0.04 19.28
C ASP A 223 -7.14 -0.08 17.73
N THR A 224 -7.91 0.82 17.13
CA THR A 224 -8.15 0.87 15.68
C THR A 224 -7.26 1.87 14.96
N ASP A 225 -7.02 1.59 13.69
CA ASP A 225 -6.27 2.46 12.78
C ASP A 225 -6.88 3.87 12.65
N ILE A 226 -8.18 3.96 12.47
CA ILE A 226 -8.89 5.25 12.39
C ILE A 226 -8.82 6.02 13.71
N TRP A 227 -8.96 5.35 14.86
CA TRP A 227 -8.81 6.03 16.14
C TRP A 227 -7.39 6.57 16.31
N ALA A 228 -6.38 5.78 15.95
CA ALA A 228 -4.98 6.19 16.03
C ALA A 228 -4.72 7.46 15.20
N LEU A 229 -5.16 7.46 13.94
CA LEU A 229 -5.02 8.60 13.03
C LEU A 229 -5.71 9.86 13.58
N LYS A 230 -6.97 9.75 14.02
CA LYS A 230 -7.73 10.85 14.63
C LYS A 230 -7.09 11.41 15.91
N ASN A 231 -6.20 10.64 16.54
CA ASN A 231 -5.51 11.02 17.77
C ASN A 231 -4.04 11.37 17.56
N ASN A 232 -3.61 11.62 16.32
CA ASN A 232 -2.24 11.97 15.91
C ASN A 232 -1.20 10.86 16.17
N TYR A 233 -1.62 9.61 16.14
CA TYR A 233 -0.72 8.46 16.10
C TYR A 233 -0.56 7.97 14.67
N VAL A 234 0.65 7.54 14.32
CA VAL A 234 0.88 6.72 13.13
C VAL A 234 0.25 5.36 13.37
N SER A 235 -0.66 4.94 12.50
CA SER A 235 -1.28 3.62 12.57
C SER A 235 -0.41 2.60 11.84
N VAL A 236 -0.17 1.45 12.46
CA VAL A 236 0.45 0.27 11.83
C VAL A 236 -0.45 -0.94 12.02
N VAL A 237 -1.02 -1.46 10.95
CA VAL A 237 -1.87 -2.66 10.96
C VAL A 237 -1.15 -3.81 10.23
N PRO A 238 -0.85 -4.93 10.90
CA PRO A 238 -0.44 -6.15 10.21
C PRO A 238 -1.62 -6.72 9.41
N THR A 239 -1.50 -6.77 8.10
CA THR A 239 -2.55 -7.19 7.17
C THR A 239 -2.17 -8.50 6.49
N LYS A 240 -3.01 -9.52 6.64
CA LYS A 240 -2.92 -10.80 5.93
C LYS A 240 -3.75 -10.78 4.64
N PHE A 241 -3.53 -11.78 3.80
CA PHE A 241 -4.30 -12.05 2.58
C PHE A 241 -5.20 -13.29 2.68
N ASP A 242 -5.07 -14.07 3.76
CA ASP A 242 -6.02 -15.14 4.06
C ASP A 242 -7.29 -14.52 4.67
N LEU A 243 -8.35 -14.50 3.86
CA LEU A 243 -9.66 -13.94 4.21
C LEU A 243 -10.61 -14.99 4.81
N THR A 244 -10.09 -16.17 5.16
CA THR A 244 -10.88 -17.23 5.78
C THR A 244 -11.38 -16.79 7.15
N GLU A 245 -12.70 -16.78 7.34
CA GLU A 245 -13.31 -16.62 8.67
C GLU A 245 -13.29 -17.97 9.39
N TYR A 246 -12.24 -18.19 10.17
CA TYR A 246 -11.99 -19.46 10.85
C TYR A 246 -13.07 -19.80 11.88
N ASP A 247 -13.70 -18.80 12.51
CA ASP A 247 -14.79 -19.05 13.45
C ASP A 247 -16.03 -19.57 12.72
N ALA A 248 -16.33 -19.05 11.53
CA ALA A 248 -17.42 -19.54 10.70
C ALA A 248 -17.19 -21.00 10.23
N ILE A 249 -15.94 -21.43 10.02
CA ILE A 249 -15.65 -22.85 9.75
C ILE A 249 -16.11 -23.73 10.90
N HIS A 250 -15.90 -23.30 12.15
CA HIS A 250 -16.33 -24.06 13.32
C HIS A 250 -17.86 -24.19 13.39
N GLU A 251 -18.58 -23.13 13.03
CA GLU A 251 -20.05 -23.14 12.96
C GLU A 251 -20.57 -24.04 11.83
N LEU A 252 -20.01 -23.91 10.62
CA LEU A 252 -20.44 -24.67 9.44
C LEU A 252 -20.21 -26.18 9.60
N LYS A 253 -19.14 -26.59 10.31
CA LYS A 253 -18.88 -28.00 10.62
C LYS A 253 -19.91 -28.63 11.54
N GLN A 254 -20.78 -27.85 12.19
CA GLN A 254 -21.87 -28.36 13.01
C GLN A 254 -23.12 -28.67 12.19
N TRP A 255 -23.17 -28.31 10.90
CA TRP A 255 -24.34 -28.54 10.06
C TRP A 255 -24.36 -30.01 9.60
N ASP A 256 -25.54 -30.62 9.69
CA ASP A 256 -25.73 -32.04 9.36
C ASP A 256 -25.40 -32.34 7.89
N GLU A 257 -25.61 -31.40 6.96
CA GLU A 257 -25.29 -31.61 5.54
C GLU A 257 -23.78 -31.54 5.19
N PHE A 258 -22.94 -31.08 6.13
CA PHE A 258 -21.48 -30.96 5.93
C PHE A 258 -20.66 -32.02 6.69
N ASN A 259 -21.31 -32.99 7.33
CA ASN A 259 -20.69 -34.14 8.01
C ASN A 259 -20.99 -35.46 7.27
#